data_AF-A0AAD2GBW4-F1
#
_entry.id   AF-A0AAD2GBW4-F1
#
_cell.length_a   1.000
_cell.length_b   1.000
_cell.length_c   1.000
_cell.angle_alpha   90.00
_cell.angle_beta   90.00
_cell.angle_gamma   90.00
#
_symmetry.space_group_name_H-M   'P 1'
#
loop_
_entity.id
_entity.type
_entity.pdbx_description
1 polymer ?
#
loop_
_entity_poly.entity_id
_entity_poly.type
_entity_poly.pdbx_seq_one_letter_code
_entity_poly.pdbx_strand_id
1 'polypeptide(L)'
;METIPLKMAKASSTGSTDLKFDDSVKFYLQLLAEIGCRVTWTTTRKLVPVQSIVKLMRIIKRVKATPQSFYDKMVPMDDPRQKAIATVYSKLVYYSYMAGDILLFVLATCKLVEMTLDFGVNEFSAKSFASLGSAIIMSMEDFKTATTFNMIAMSMLEKFRGMHSSETTFLIFGANLCWVKPLNELVAPMGNVVTEGLRSGEPEFAIWNLVSSKISIPYAMGRPLASILNECPKTLIQCEDAAQSFNAMAVQVMWQMMKNLSDPSCPNPSELEGDIFSAESDNETTNTHLAFVHFAQGELALFNDDFENAAKRALKVKDIFAKLCPCFLLDFAEPFSRAVPLYAAARSTKKRKYRVEARRLLKMIGKWKAAGNPNVLYYHLFLTAEQFAFDKKYDSAQQKYEEAIEAVTAVGHLHHLGLIHERYSDFLEERSMNEKSMESLRQAIRYYREWGAGVKVERLEQRL
;
A
#
# COMPACT_ATOMS: atom_id res chain seq x y z
N MET A 1 -0.64 -38.99 5.22
CA MET A 1 -1.33 -37.68 5.37
C MET A 1 -1.31 -37.17 6.81
N GLU A 2 -1.22 -38.05 7.82
CA GLU A 2 -1.25 -37.68 9.25
C GLU A 2 -0.15 -36.72 9.72
N THR A 3 1.03 -36.71 9.07
CA THR A 3 2.14 -35.79 9.44
C THR A 3 2.07 -34.42 8.78
N ILE A 4 1.13 -34.20 7.85
CA ILE A 4 1.01 -32.95 7.08
C ILE A 4 0.69 -31.76 8.01
N PRO A 5 -0.28 -31.84 8.95
CA PRO A 5 -0.57 -30.71 9.84
C PRO A 5 0.62 -30.29 10.70
N LEU A 6 1.39 -31.25 11.22
CA LEU A 6 2.59 -30.98 12.01
C LEU A 6 3.68 -30.29 11.18
N LYS A 7 3.90 -30.77 9.94
CA LYS A 7 4.82 -30.15 8.98
C LYS A 7 4.38 -28.71 8.64
N MET A 8 3.09 -28.48 8.42
CA MET A 8 2.54 -27.15 8.13
C MET A 8 2.66 -26.19 9.33
N ALA A 9 2.45 -26.67 10.55
CA ALA A 9 2.63 -25.89 11.77
C ALA A 9 4.09 -25.44 11.92
N LYS A 10 5.05 -26.36 11.72
CA LYS A 10 6.48 -26.04 11.72
C LYS A 10 6.84 -24.98 10.67
N ALA A 11 6.38 -25.16 9.44
CA ALA A 11 6.60 -24.22 8.34
C ALA A 11 6.01 -22.84 8.62
N SER A 12 4.83 -22.81 9.25
CA SER A 12 4.18 -21.55 9.63
C SER A 12 4.94 -20.85 10.75
N SER A 13 5.40 -21.59 11.75
CA SER A 13 6.25 -21.04 12.84
C SER A 13 7.54 -20.45 12.30
N THR A 14 8.24 -21.13 11.38
CA THR A 14 9.47 -20.59 10.76
C THR A 14 9.23 -19.29 10.00
N GLY A 15 8.06 -19.14 9.37
CA GLY A 15 7.77 -17.97 8.56
C GLY A 15 7.22 -16.82 9.38
N SER A 16 6.23 -17.09 10.23
CA SER A 16 5.49 -16.06 10.96
C SER A 16 6.12 -15.71 12.31
N THR A 17 6.79 -16.66 12.98
CA THR A 17 7.45 -16.41 14.27
C THR A 17 8.92 -16.02 14.09
N ASP A 18 9.67 -16.78 13.27
CA ASP A 18 11.10 -16.51 13.07
C ASP A 18 11.38 -15.52 11.91
N LEU A 19 10.33 -15.06 11.21
CA LEU A 19 10.40 -14.15 10.05
C LEU A 19 11.27 -14.67 8.88
N LYS A 20 11.43 -16.00 8.76
CA LYS A 20 12.21 -16.66 7.70
C LYS A 20 11.33 -17.11 6.54
N PHE A 21 10.73 -16.14 5.84
CA PHE A 21 9.74 -16.42 4.78
C PHE A 21 10.29 -17.29 3.64
N ASP A 22 11.53 -17.08 3.20
CA ASP A 22 12.17 -17.92 2.16
C ASP A 22 12.28 -19.40 2.56
N ASP A 23 12.55 -19.68 3.83
CA ASP A 23 12.68 -21.04 4.33
C ASP A 23 11.31 -21.72 4.43
N SER A 24 10.27 -20.97 4.82
CA SER A 24 8.88 -21.43 4.72
C SER A 24 8.48 -21.74 3.29
N VAL A 25 8.83 -20.89 2.32
CA VAL A 25 8.58 -21.14 0.89
C VAL A 25 9.22 -22.47 0.45
N LYS A 26 10.51 -22.69 0.76
CA LYS A 26 11.21 -23.95 0.45
C LYS A 26 10.50 -25.15 1.07
N PHE A 27 10.08 -25.03 2.33
CA PHE A 27 9.39 -26.09 3.04
C PHE A 27 8.05 -26.44 2.39
N TYR A 28 7.22 -25.44 2.04
CA TYR A 28 5.95 -25.69 1.37
C TYR A 28 6.12 -26.28 -0.03
N LEU A 29 7.14 -25.86 -0.78
CA LEU A 29 7.48 -26.47 -2.06
C LEU A 29 7.88 -27.94 -1.92
N GLN A 30 8.65 -28.29 -0.87
CA GLN A 30 9.00 -29.67 -0.56
C GLN A 30 7.74 -30.48 -0.17
N LEU A 31 6.88 -29.91 0.66
CA LEU A 31 5.63 -30.56 1.07
C LEU A 31 4.72 -30.84 -0.14
N LEU A 32 4.61 -29.90 -1.07
CA LEU A 32 3.89 -30.11 -2.34
C LEU A 32 4.48 -31.27 -3.15
N ALA A 33 5.80 -31.37 -3.23
CA ALA A 33 6.47 -32.48 -3.92
C ALA A 33 6.20 -33.84 -3.25
N GLU A 34 6.18 -33.90 -1.91
CA GLU A 34 5.87 -35.12 -1.15
C GLU A 34 4.44 -35.61 -1.37
N ILE A 35 3.47 -34.71 -1.52
CA ILE A 35 2.06 -35.06 -1.81
C ILE A 35 1.77 -35.29 -3.31
N GLY A 36 2.84 -35.36 -4.13
CA GLY A 36 2.80 -35.66 -5.55
C GLY A 36 2.39 -34.48 -6.44
N CYS A 37 2.46 -33.24 -5.93
CA CYS A 37 2.19 -32.02 -6.67
C CYS A 37 3.49 -31.24 -6.90
N ARG A 38 4.18 -31.48 -8.02
CA ARG A 38 5.41 -30.74 -8.34
C ARG A 38 5.09 -29.36 -8.91
N VAL A 39 5.55 -28.31 -8.24
CA VAL A 39 5.54 -26.95 -8.79
C VAL A 39 6.71 -26.80 -9.75
N THR A 40 6.47 -26.36 -10.98
CA THR A 40 7.52 -26.03 -11.97
C THR A 40 8.24 -24.72 -11.62
N TRP A 41 8.64 -24.56 -10.36
CA TRP A 41 9.32 -23.39 -9.83
C TRP A 41 10.84 -23.59 -9.77
N THR A 42 11.28 -24.76 -9.30
CA THR A 42 12.69 -25.04 -8.98
C THR A 42 13.53 -25.46 -10.19
N THR A 43 12.91 -25.99 -11.24
CA THR A 43 13.64 -26.65 -12.35
C THR A 43 14.02 -25.70 -13.49
N THR A 44 13.46 -24.49 -13.57
CA THR A 44 13.63 -23.63 -14.76
C THR A 44 13.46 -22.13 -14.47
N ARG A 45 14.16 -21.58 -13.46
CA ARG A 45 14.07 -20.16 -13.05
C ARG A 45 14.10 -19.13 -14.20
N LYS A 46 14.79 -19.43 -15.31
CA LYS A 46 14.83 -18.55 -16.49
C LYS A 46 13.50 -18.42 -17.24
N LEU A 47 12.65 -19.45 -17.23
CA LEU A 47 11.35 -19.46 -17.91
C LEU A 47 10.19 -19.03 -17.01
N VAL A 48 10.41 -18.98 -15.70
CA VAL A 48 9.40 -18.65 -14.69
C VAL A 48 8.64 -17.35 -15.02
N PRO A 49 9.28 -16.22 -15.39
CA PRO A 49 8.53 -15.00 -15.72
C PRO A 49 7.50 -15.21 -16.84
N VAL A 50 7.91 -15.90 -17.90
CA VAL A 50 7.02 -16.21 -19.05
C VAL A 50 5.91 -17.16 -18.61
N GLN A 51 6.23 -18.18 -17.81
CA GLN A 51 5.24 -19.12 -17.30
C GLN A 51 4.19 -18.44 -16.41
N SER A 52 4.61 -17.56 -15.49
CA SER A 52 3.71 -16.82 -14.61
C SER A 52 2.74 -15.95 -15.41
N ILE A 53 3.24 -15.19 -16.39
CA ILE A 53 2.40 -14.34 -17.25
C ILE A 53 1.45 -15.17 -18.12
N VAL A 54 1.94 -16.23 -18.77
CA VAL A 54 1.10 -17.10 -19.61
C VAL A 54 0.01 -17.78 -18.79
N LYS A 55 0.35 -18.26 -17.59
CA LYS A 55 -0.61 -18.88 -16.68
C LYS A 55 -1.65 -17.87 -16.22
N LEU A 56 -1.23 -16.68 -15.80
CA LEU A 56 -2.12 -15.59 -15.40
C LEU A 56 -3.11 -15.24 -16.52
N MET A 57 -2.62 -15.02 -17.74
CA MET A 57 -3.47 -14.72 -18.90
C MET A 57 -4.47 -15.84 -19.21
N ARG A 58 -4.06 -17.10 -19.09
CA ARG A 58 -4.95 -18.26 -19.29
C ARG A 58 -6.07 -18.28 -18.25
N ILE A 59 -5.76 -18.03 -16.98
CA ILE A 59 -6.75 -17.99 -15.90
C ILE A 59 -7.69 -16.81 -16.03
N ILE A 60 -7.17 -15.63 -16.36
CA ILE A 60 -8.02 -14.46 -16.64
C ILE A 60 -9.02 -14.79 -17.74
N LYS A 61 -8.55 -15.38 -18.86
CA LYS A 61 -9.43 -15.75 -19.98
C LYS A 61 -10.48 -16.78 -19.55
N ARG A 62 -10.09 -17.81 -18.79
CA ARG A 62 -10.98 -18.87 -18.31
C ARG A 62 -12.07 -18.31 -17.39
N VAL A 63 -11.69 -17.49 -16.41
CA VAL A 63 -12.63 -16.86 -15.48
C VAL A 63 -13.57 -15.90 -16.20
N LYS A 64 -13.06 -15.06 -17.12
CA LYS A 64 -13.92 -14.15 -17.91
C LYS A 64 -14.92 -14.87 -18.80
N ALA A 65 -14.57 -16.06 -19.30
CA ALA A 65 -15.47 -16.90 -20.10
C ALA A 65 -16.49 -17.68 -19.26
N THR A 66 -16.36 -17.66 -17.92
CA THR A 66 -17.19 -18.41 -17.01
C THR A 66 -18.34 -17.52 -16.50
N PRO A 67 -19.61 -17.86 -16.77
CA PRO A 67 -20.74 -17.02 -16.38
C PRO A 67 -20.97 -17.02 -14.86
N GLN A 68 -21.55 -15.96 -14.30
CA GLN A 68 -21.81 -15.86 -12.86
C GLN A 68 -22.60 -17.06 -12.30
N SER A 69 -23.58 -17.55 -13.07
CA SER A 69 -24.40 -18.72 -12.73
C SER A 69 -23.59 -20.01 -12.50
N PHE A 70 -22.37 -20.10 -13.03
CA PHE A 70 -21.47 -21.21 -12.74
C PHE A 70 -21.01 -21.14 -11.29
N TYR A 71 -20.54 -19.99 -10.83
CA TYR A 71 -20.11 -19.76 -9.44
C TYR A 71 -21.25 -19.92 -8.43
N ASP A 72 -22.49 -19.69 -8.83
CA ASP A 72 -23.68 -19.90 -8.00
C ASP A 72 -24.06 -21.36 -7.82
N LYS A 73 -23.65 -22.23 -8.75
CA LYS A 73 -23.94 -23.67 -8.73
C LYS A 73 -22.75 -24.52 -8.32
N MET A 74 -21.63 -23.91 -7.94
CA MET A 74 -20.44 -24.65 -7.54
C MET A 74 -20.70 -25.44 -6.27
N VAL A 75 -20.34 -26.73 -6.31
CA VAL A 75 -20.40 -27.63 -5.17
C VAL A 75 -19.11 -27.53 -4.34
N PRO A 76 -19.18 -27.83 -3.03
CA PRO A 76 -17.99 -27.95 -2.21
C PRO A 76 -16.98 -28.95 -2.80
N MET A 77 -15.70 -28.61 -2.68
CA MET A 77 -14.63 -29.54 -2.95
C MET A 77 -14.71 -30.69 -1.94
N ASP A 78 -14.85 -31.94 -2.39
CA ASP A 78 -15.01 -33.09 -1.50
C ASP A 78 -13.72 -33.93 -1.34
N ASP A 79 -12.87 -33.98 -2.37
CA ASP A 79 -11.64 -34.78 -2.36
C ASP A 79 -10.67 -34.28 -1.25
N PRO A 80 -10.39 -35.11 -0.22
CA PRO A 80 -9.48 -34.75 0.88
C PRO A 80 -8.07 -34.42 0.41
N ARG A 81 -7.61 -35.03 -0.70
CA ARG A 81 -6.30 -34.74 -1.27
C ARG A 81 -6.28 -33.34 -1.88
N GLN A 82 -7.32 -32.94 -2.60
CA GLN A 82 -7.40 -31.59 -3.18
C GLN A 82 -7.50 -30.53 -2.08
N LYS A 83 -8.25 -30.79 -1.01
CA LYS A 83 -8.29 -29.91 0.17
C LYS A 83 -6.89 -29.69 0.74
N ALA A 84 -6.15 -30.76 1.01
CA ALA A 84 -4.78 -30.66 1.54
C ALA A 84 -3.84 -29.88 0.60
N ILE A 85 -3.91 -30.13 -0.72
CA ILE A 85 -3.13 -29.39 -1.71
C ILE A 85 -3.50 -27.89 -1.69
N ALA A 86 -4.80 -27.56 -1.59
CA ALA A 86 -5.28 -26.19 -1.55
C ALA A 86 -4.80 -25.46 -0.28
N THR A 87 -4.81 -26.12 0.87
CA THR A 87 -4.28 -25.54 2.12
C THR A 87 -2.78 -25.22 1.98
N VAL A 88 -2.00 -26.13 1.39
CA VAL A 88 -0.56 -25.90 1.18
C VAL A 88 -0.31 -24.77 0.18
N TYR A 89 -1.05 -24.72 -0.93
CA TYR A 89 -0.95 -23.61 -1.89
C TYR A 89 -1.37 -22.27 -1.28
N SER A 90 -2.40 -22.26 -0.43
CA SER A 90 -2.81 -21.05 0.28
C SER A 90 -1.68 -20.49 1.13
N LYS A 91 -0.94 -21.33 1.85
CA LYS A 91 0.23 -20.86 2.61
C LYS A 91 1.35 -20.42 1.68
N LEU A 92 1.57 -21.13 0.57
CA LEU A 92 2.57 -20.75 -0.42
C LEU A 92 2.28 -19.38 -1.05
N VAL A 93 1.03 -19.05 -1.34
CA VAL A 93 0.63 -17.70 -1.81
C VAL A 93 1.10 -16.64 -0.81
N TYR A 94 0.73 -16.78 0.46
CA TYR A 94 1.11 -15.83 1.50
C TYR A 94 2.65 -15.71 1.64
N TYR A 95 3.36 -16.81 1.85
CA TYR A 95 4.80 -16.75 2.13
C TYR A 95 5.64 -16.36 0.91
N SER A 96 5.20 -16.66 -0.31
CA SER A 96 5.87 -16.16 -1.52
C SER A 96 5.74 -14.65 -1.68
N TYR A 97 4.58 -14.07 -1.33
CA TYR A 97 4.42 -12.62 -1.28
C TYR A 97 5.36 -11.99 -0.23
N MET A 98 5.36 -12.53 1.01
CA MET A 98 6.19 -12.01 2.09
C MET A 98 7.70 -12.13 1.82
N ALA A 99 8.12 -13.18 1.12
CA ALA A 99 9.50 -13.35 0.65
C ALA A 99 9.87 -12.42 -0.54
N GLY A 100 8.92 -11.68 -1.11
CA GLY A 100 9.13 -10.84 -2.30
C GLY A 100 9.18 -11.64 -3.61
N ASP A 101 8.80 -12.91 -3.60
CA ASP A 101 8.76 -13.79 -4.77
C ASP A 101 7.42 -13.68 -5.51
N ILE A 102 7.24 -12.54 -6.18
CA ILE A 102 5.98 -12.19 -6.84
C ILE A 102 5.62 -13.18 -7.95
N LEU A 103 6.60 -13.76 -8.64
CA LEU A 103 6.33 -14.71 -9.71
C LEU A 103 5.78 -16.04 -9.16
N LEU A 104 6.28 -16.50 -8.01
CA LEU A 104 5.74 -17.66 -7.32
C LEU A 104 4.36 -17.38 -6.74
N PHE A 105 4.15 -16.18 -6.18
CA PHE A 105 2.84 -15.71 -5.72
C PHE A 105 1.79 -15.81 -6.84
N VAL A 106 2.11 -15.31 -8.04
CA VAL A 106 1.21 -15.39 -9.21
C VAL A 106 0.91 -16.84 -9.59
N LEU A 107 1.92 -17.71 -9.64
CA LEU A 107 1.74 -19.11 -10.01
C LEU A 107 0.89 -19.89 -8.99
N ALA A 108 1.14 -19.68 -7.70
CA ALA A 108 0.42 -20.29 -6.61
C ALA A 108 -1.04 -19.82 -6.58
N THR A 109 -1.27 -18.51 -6.77
CA THR A 109 -2.61 -17.91 -6.86
C THR A 109 -3.40 -18.48 -8.04
N CYS A 110 -2.79 -18.51 -9.23
CA CYS A 110 -3.42 -19.11 -10.40
C CYS A 110 -3.79 -20.57 -10.17
N LYS A 111 -2.95 -21.32 -9.43
CA LYS A 111 -3.23 -22.72 -9.13
C LYS A 111 -4.41 -22.88 -8.15
N LEU A 112 -4.55 -22.03 -7.14
CA LEU A 112 -5.72 -22.06 -6.26
C LEU A 112 -7.01 -21.80 -7.04
N VAL A 113 -7.00 -20.78 -7.91
CA VAL A 113 -8.18 -20.49 -8.75
C VAL A 113 -8.49 -21.64 -9.71
N GLU A 114 -7.47 -22.28 -10.32
CA GLU A 114 -7.67 -23.51 -11.10
C GLU A 114 -8.35 -24.60 -10.28
N MET A 115 -7.89 -24.83 -9.04
CA MET A 115 -8.46 -25.86 -8.18
C MET A 115 -9.91 -25.57 -7.83
N THR A 116 -10.25 -24.31 -7.57
CA THR A 116 -11.65 -23.91 -7.38
C THR A 116 -12.48 -24.23 -8.62
N LEU A 117 -12.00 -23.86 -9.82
CA LEU A 117 -12.72 -24.08 -11.07
C LEU A 117 -12.83 -25.56 -11.48
N ASP A 118 -11.86 -26.40 -11.12
CA ASP A 118 -11.78 -27.81 -11.51
C ASP A 118 -12.46 -28.75 -10.51
N PHE A 119 -12.33 -28.48 -9.20
CA PHE A 119 -12.73 -29.41 -8.13
C PHE A 119 -13.83 -28.88 -7.21
N GLY A 120 -14.35 -27.69 -7.49
CA GLY A 120 -15.36 -27.06 -6.65
C GLY A 120 -14.77 -26.14 -5.59
N VAL A 121 -15.66 -25.51 -4.84
CA VAL A 121 -15.32 -24.40 -3.96
C VAL A 121 -14.86 -24.87 -2.57
N ASN A 122 -13.95 -24.12 -1.96
CA ASN A 122 -13.40 -24.37 -0.63
C ASN A 122 -13.18 -23.05 0.12
N GLU A 123 -12.76 -23.13 1.38
CA GLU A 123 -12.52 -21.96 2.26
C GLU A 123 -11.50 -20.96 1.70
N PHE A 124 -10.59 -21.37 0.81
CA PHE A 124 -9.60 -20.48 0.19
C PHE A 124 -10.07 -19.87 -1.14
N SER A 125 -11.26 -20.24 -1.63
CA SER A 125 -11.73 -19.84 -2.96
C SER A 125 -11.91 -18.32 -3.03
N ALA A 126 -12.64 -17.72 -2.08
CA ALA A 126 -12.86 -16.26 -2.05
C ALA A 126 -11.55 -15.48 -2.09
N LYS A 127 -10.63 -15.76 -1.17
CA LYS A 127 -9.33 -15.09 -1.15
C LYS A 127 -8.49 -15.34 -2.39
N SER A 128 -8.57 -16.52 -3.02
CA SER A 128 -7.79 -16.80 -4.23
C SER A 128 -8.19 -15.91 -5.41
N PHE A 129 -9.47 -15.54 -5.52
CA PHE A 129 -9.93 -14.56 -6.50
C PHE A 129 -9.50 -13.13 -6.14
N ALA A 130 -9.47 -12.78 -4.85
CA ALA A 130 -8.92 -11.50 -4.40
C ALA A 130 -7.41 -11.39 -4.67
N SER A 131 -6.63 -12.42 -4.34
CA SER A 131 -5.20 -12.50 -4.67
C SER A 131 -4.96 -12.48 -6.18
N LEU A 132 -5.86 -13.08 -6.98
CA LEU A 132 -5.79 -12.99 -8.44
C LEU A 132 -6.00 -11.54 -8.92
N GLY A 133 -6.90 -10.80 -8.27
CA GLY A 133 -7.04 -9.36 -8.45
C GLY A 133 -5.72 -8.62 -8.21
N SER A 134 -5.03 -8.91 -7.09
CA SER A 134 -3.73 -8.32 -6.78
C SER A 134 -2.67 -8.69 -7.83
N ALA A 135 -2.58 -9.97 -8.21
CA ALA A 135 -1.67 -10.44 -9.24
C ALA A 135 -1.85 -9.71 -10.59
N ILE A 136 -3.11 -9.41 -10.97
CA ILE A 136 -3.44 -8.64 -12.18
C ILE A 136 -2.93 -7.20 -12.06
N ILE A 137 -3.14 -6.55 -10.91
CA ILE A 137 -2.66 -5.17 -10.68
C ILE A 137 -1.12 -5.13 -10.76
N MET A 138 -0.43 -6.00 -10.02
CA MET A 138 1.04 -6.05 -9.96
C MET A 138 1.68 -6.31 -11.32
N SER A 139 1.05 -7.16 -12.15
CA SER A 139 1.65 -7.63 -13.40
C SER A 139 1.26 -6.77 -14.61
N MET A 140 0.06 -6.18 -14.59
CA MET A 140 -0.57 -5.61 -15.79
C MET A 140 -1.19 -4.22 -15.57
N GLU A 141 -1.30 -3.74 -14.33
CA GLU A 141 -2.05 -2.51 -13.97
C GLU A 141 -3.49 -2.48 -14.54
N ASP A 142 -4.11 -3.66 -14.75
CA ASP A 142 -5.48 -3.78 -15.25
C ASP A 142 -6.48 -3.75 -14.09
N PHE A 143 -6.72 -2.54 -13.58
CA PHE A 143 -7.59 -2.31 -12.43
C PHE A 143 -9.03 -2.75 -12.67
N LYS A 144 -9.56 -2.55 -13.89
CA LYS A 144 -10.95 -2.94 -14.23
C LYS A 144 -11.15 -4.44 -14.17
N THR A 145 -10.21 -5.20 -14.74
CA THR A 145 -10.26 -6.66 -14.61
C THR A 145 -10.09 -7.07 -13.16
N ALA A 146 -9.13 -6.49 -12.42
CA ALA A 146 -8.97 -6.80 -10.99
C ALA A 146 -10.26 -6.54 -10.18
N THR A 147 -10.97 -5.43 -10.40
CA THR A 147 -12.27 -5.14 -9.76
C THR A 147 -13.30 -6.23 -10.03
N THR A 148 -13.37 -6.74 -11.26
CA THR A 148 -14.28 -7.84 -11.62
C THR A 148 -14.03 -9.08 -10.77
N PHE A 149 -12.77 -9.41 -10.54
CA PHE A 149 -12.37 -10.60 -9.79
C PHE A 149 -12.58 -10.39 -8.29
N ASN A 150 -12.39 -9.17 -7.78
CA ASN A 150 -12.74 -8.82 -6.40
C ASN A 150 -14.25 -8.93 -6.15
N MET A 151 -15.10 -8.57 -7.12
CA MET A 151 -16.55 -8.76 -6.99
C MET A 151 -16.93 -10.25 -6.93
N ILE A 152 -16.25 -11.11 -7.72
CA ILE A 152 -16.41 -12.56 -7.61
C ILE A 152 -15.98 -13.04 -6.22
N ALA A 153 -14.83 -12.56 -5.72
CA ALA A 153 -14.34 -12.89 -4.38
C ALA A 153 -15.34 -12.53 -3.27
N MET A 154 -15.95 -11.33 -3.33
CA MET A 154 -16.98 -10.92 -2.36
C MET A 154 -18.21 -11.84 -2.42
N SER A 155 -18.72 -12.13 -3.62
CA SER A 155 -19.86 -13.05 -3.79
C SER A 155 -19.56 -14.46 -3.28
N MET A 156 -18.31 -14.92 -3.39
CA MET A 156 -17.89 -16.19 -2.81
C MET A 156 -17.79 -16.12 -1.29
N LEU A 157 -17.32 -15.01 -0.71
CA LEU A 157 -17.18 -14.88 0.73
C LEU A 157 -18.53 -15.02 1.46
N GLU A 158 -19.61 -14.50 0.87
CA GLU A 158 -20.98 -14.67 1.39
C GLU A 158 -21.41 -16.14 1.51
N LYS A 159 -20.86 -17.02 0.67
CA LYS A 159 -21.19 -18.46 0.65
C LYS A 159 -20.46 -19.28 1.72
N PHE A 160 -19.35 -18.76 2.28
CA PHE A 160 -18.44 -19.51 3.17
C PHE A 160 -18.50 -19.14 4.66
N ARG A 161 -19.56 -18.45 5.09
CA ARG A 161 -19.85 -18.18 6.53
C ARG A 161 -18.66 -17.57 7.29
N GLY A 162 -17.90 -16.66 6.67
CA GLY A 162 -16.90 -15.86 7.37
C GLY A 162 -15.48 -16.46 7.46
N MET A 163 -15.21 -17.67 6.94
CA MET A 163 -13.84 -18.19 6.87
C MET A 163 -13.00 -17.42 5.84
N HIS A 164 -11.78 -17.06 6.21
CA HIS A 164 -10.89 -16.19 5.43
C HIS A 164 -11.47 -14.80 5.15
N SER A 165 -12.40 -14.33 5.97
CA SER A 165 -13.09 -13.05 5.78
C SER A 165 -12.16 -11.87 5.96
N SER A 166 -11.31 -11.90 6.97
CA SER A 166 -10.33 -10.85 7.23
C SER A 166 -9.30 -10.76 6.12
N GLU A 167 -8.74 -11.90 5.72
CA GLU A 167 -7.75 -11.98 4.65
C GLU A 167 -8.34 -11.50 3.31
N THR A 168 -9.52 -11.99 2.95
CA THR A 168 -10.20 -11.60 1.71
C THR A 168 -10.53 -10.11 1.71
N THR A 169 -11.05 -9.59 2.82
CA THR A 169 -11.38 -8.15 2.97
C THR A 169 -10.14 -7.29 2.86
N PHE A 170 -9.03 -7.68 3.50
CA PHE A 170 -7.77 -6.95 3.41
C PHE A 170 -7.25 -6.87 1.98
N LEU A 171 -7.23 -7.99 1.25
CA LEU A 171 -6.80 -8.02 -0.15
C LEU A 171 -7.70 -7.14 -1.05
N ILE A 172 -9.02 -7.21 -0.84
CA ILE A 172 -9.98 -6.45 -1.65
C ILE A 172 -9.86 -4.96 -1.36
N PHE A 173 -9.98 -4.54 -0.11
CA PHE A 173 -10.09 -3.12 0.25
C PHE A 173 -8.73 -2.45 0.51
N GLY A 174 -7.77 -3.18 1.10
CA GLY A 174 -6.44 -2.67 1.42
C GLY A 174 -5.48 -2.66 0.23
N ALA A 175 -5.61 -3.60 -0.72
CA ALA A 175 -4.67 -3.73 -1.83
C ALA A 175 -5.27 -3.39 -3.22
N ASN A 176 -6.54 -3.75 -3.46
CA ASN A 176 -7.07 -3.72 -4.82
C ASN A 176 -8.01 -2.53 -5.10
N LEU A 177 -9.02 -2.32 -4.25
CA LEU A 177 -10.06 -1.31 -4.50
C LEU A 177 -9.57 0.11 -4.25
N CYS A 178 -8.45 0.32 -3.56
CA CYS A 178 -7.81 1.63 -3.43
C CYS A 178 -7.38 2.25 -4.78
N TRP A 179 -7.30 1.44 -5.84
CA TRP A 179 -7.00 1.91 -7.20
C TRP A 179 -8.23 2.42 -7.97
N VAL A 180 -9.45 2.12 -7.51
CA VAL A 180 -10.69 2.42 -8.25
C VAL A 180 -11.79 3.06 -7.40
N LYS A 181 -11.62 3.09 -6.08
CA LYS A 181 -12.57 3.67 -5.12
C LYS A 181 -11.91 4.73 -4.25
N PRO A 182 -12.66 5.78 -3.87
CA PRO A 182 -12.22 6.75 -2.87
C PRO A 182 -11.82 6.09 -1.54
N LEU A 183 -10.77 6.58 -0.89
CA LEU A 183 -10.23 6.01 0.36
C LEU A 183 -11.25 5.92 1.51
N ASN A 184 -12.17 6.89 1.60
CA ASN A 184 -13.21 6.91 2.64
C ASN A 184 -14.15 5.70 2.57
N GLU A 185 -14.40 5.15 1.37
CA GLU A 185 -15.24 3.96 1.18
C GLU A 185 -14.57 2.67 1.68
N LEU A 186 -13.25 2.68 1.88
CA LEU A 186 -12.48 1.49 2.24
C LEU A 186 -12.41 1.25 3.76
N VAL A 187 -12.55 2.31 4.56
CA VAL A 187 -12.36 2.27 6.01
C VAL A 187 -13.37 1.37 6.70
N ALA A 188 -14.66 1.55 6.41
CA ALA A 188 -15.74 0.86 7.12
C ALA A 188 -15.73 -0.67 6.87
N PRO A 189 -15.61 -1.17 5.62
CA PRO A 189 -15.49 -2.61 5.37
C PRO A 189 -14.33 -3.27 6.12
N MET A 190 -13.16 -2.62 6.14
CA MET A 190 -11.98 -3.14 6.85
C MET A 190 -12.19 -3.13 8.37
N GLY A 191 -12.77 -2.05 8.94
CA GLY A 191 -13.04 -1.99 10.38
C GLY A 191 -14.06 -3.04 10.85
N ASN A 192 -15.08 -3.32 10.05
CA ASN A 192 -16.18 -4.23 10.42
C ASN A 192 -15.73 -5.69 10.55
N VAL A 193 -14.71 -6.13 9.81
CA VAL A 193 -14.26 -7.52 9.81
C VAL A 193 -13.30 -7.86 10.97
N VAL A 194 -12.75 -6.85 11.66
CA VAL A 194 -11.71 -7.06 12.69
C VAL A 194 -12.19 -8.00 13.80
N THR A 195 -13.36 -7.75 14.38
CA THR A 195 -13.88 -8.56 15.49
C THR A 195 -14.21 -9.98 15.05
N GLU A 196 -14.78 -10.14 13.85
CA GLU A 196 -15.08 -11.47 13.28
C GLU A 196 -13.79 -12.24 12.99
N GLY A 197 -12.79 -11.59 12.42
CA GLY A 197 -11.47 -12.16 12.16
C GLY A 197 -10.77 -12.70 13.39
N LEU A 198 -10.75 -11.90 14.48
CA LEU A 198 -10.16 -12.33 15.75
C LEU A 198 -10.90 -13.54 16.33
N ARG A 199 -12.23 -13.58 16.23
CA ARG A 199 -13.06 -14.70 16.72
C ARG A 199 -12.94 -15.97 15.87
N SER A 200 -12.73 -15.82 14.57
CA SER A 200 -12.63 -16.92 13.61
C SER A 200 -11.22 -17.50 13.47
N GLY A 201 -10.23 -16.96 14.19
CA GLY A 201 -8.86 -17.45 14.18
C GLY A 201 -8.00 -16.90 13.05
N GLU A 202 -8.32 -15.70 12.55
CA GLU A 202 -7.54 -14.95 11.55
C GLU A 202 -6.87 -13.69 12.15
N PRO A 203 -6.09 -13.80 13.24
CA PRO A 203 -5.59 -12.62 13.94
C PRO A 203 -4.72 -11.73 13.06
N GLU A 204 -3.86 -12.31 12.23
CA GLU A 204 -2.95 -11.56 11.37
C GLU A 204 -3.68 -10.56 10.46
N PHE A 205 -4.63 -11.04 9.65
CA PHE A 205 -5.36 -10.18 8.73
C PHE A 205 -6.39 -9.31 9.43
N ALA A 206 -6.94 -9.76 10.57
CA ALA A 206 -7.80 -8.90 11.39
C ALA A 206 -7.01 -7.67 11.89
N ILE A 207 -5.77 -7.88 12.35
CA ILE A 207 -4.90 -6.79 12.78
C ILE A 207 -4.44 -5.93 11.58
N TRP A 208 -4.16 -6.50 10.41
CA TRP A 208 -3.90 -5.68 9.20
C TRP A 208 -5.08 -4.77 8.83
N ASN A 209 -6.31 -5.28 8.93
CA ASN A 209 -7.51 -4.47 8.72
C ASN A 209 -7.65 -3.37 9.78
N LEU A 210 -7.34 -3.69 11.05
CA LEU A 210 -7.34 -2.71 12.14
C LEU A 210 -6.32 -1.59 11.89
N VAL A 211 -5.05 -1.93 11.66
CA VAL A 211 -3.97 -0.97 11.39
C VAL A 211 -4.29 -0.09 10.18
N SER A 212 -4.80 -0.70 9.11
CA SER A 212 -5.16 0.05 7.89
C SER A 212 -6.32 1.02 8.12
N SER A 213 -7.40 0.56 8.77
CA SER A 213 -8.60 1.38 9.00
C SER A 213 -8.41 2.46 10.06
N LYS A 214 -7.55 2.24 11.06
CA LYS A 214 -7.31 3.16 12.18
C LYS A 214 -6.14 4.10 11.99
N ILE A 215 -5.13 3.70 11.22
CA ILE A 215 -3.86 4.44 11.12
C ILE A 215 -3.56 4.80 9.67
N SER A 216 -3.35 3.80 8.80
CA SER A 216 -2.79 4.05 7.46
C SER A 216 -3.74 4.81 6.53
N ILE A 217 -5.02 4.42 6.44
CA ILE A 217 -6.02 5.13 5.61
C ILE A 217 -6.30 6.53 6.18
N PRO A 218 -6.57 6.72 7.49
CA PRO A 218 -6.76 8.06 8.05
C PRO A 218 -5.57 9.01 7.79
N TYR A 219 -4.34 8.50 7.86
CA TYR A 219 -3.15 9.27 7.52
C TYR A 219 -3.14 9.68 6.04
N ALA A 220 -3.33 8.71 5.13
CA ALA A 220 -3.39 8.98 3.68
C ALA A 220 -4.54 9.93 3.29
N MET A 221 -5.61 9.95 4.08
CA MET A 221 -6.73 10.89 3.93
C MET A 221 -6.46 12.27 4.57
N GLY A 222 -5.34 12.47 5.25
CA GLY A 222 -5.03 13.74 5.91
C GLY A 222 -5.93 14.08 7.07
N ARG A 223 -6.42 13.07 7.80
CA ARG A 223 -7.17 13.30 9.04
C ARG A 223 -6.26 13.98 10.08
N PRO A 224 -6.82 14.77 11.03
CA PRO A 224 -6.03 15.41 12.08
C PRO A 224 -5.15 14.40 12.81
N LEU A 225 -3.85 14.66 12.90
CA LEU A 225 -2.85 13.75 13.49
C LEU A 225 -3.21 13.36 14.92
N ALA A 226 -3.72 14.31 15.72
CA ALA A 226 -4.18 14.04 17.08
C ALA A 226 -5.22 12.91 17.16
N SER A 227 -6.12 12.82 16.18
CA SER A 227 -7.14 11.75 16.14
C SER A 227 -6.52 10.37 15.89
N ILE A 228 -5.46 10.30 15.08
CA ILE A 228 -4.76 9.06 14.73
C ILE A 228 -3.81 8.66 15.86
N LEU A 229 -3.07 9.62 16.42
CA LEU A 229 -2.17 9.42 17.57
C LEU A 229 -2.92 8.85 18.78
N ASN A 230 -4.17 9.27 19.01
CA ASN A 230 -5.01 8.71 20.08
C ASN A 230 -5.41 7.24 19.88
N GLU A 231 -5.39 6.73 18.65
CA GLU A 231 -5.68 5.33 18.34
C GLU A 231 -4.42 4.45 18.34
N CYS A 232 -3.21 5.04 18.21
CA CYS A 232 -1.95 4.29 18.10
C CYS A 232 -1.66 3.40 19.32
N PRO A 233 -1.71 3.88 20.59
CA PRO A 233 -1.46 3.02 21.75
C PRO A 233 -2.44 1.86 21.86
N LYS A 234 -3.73 2.11 21.59
CA LYS A 234 -4.77 1.07 21.64
C LYS A 234 -4.53 0.00 20.58
N THR A 235 -4.20 0.45 19.37
CA THR A 235 -3.93 -0.45 18.24
C THR A 235 -2.67 -1.28 18.50
N LEU A 236 -1.63 -0.68 19.10
CA LEU A 236 -0.40 -1.39 19.47
C LEU A 236 -0.68 -2.51 20.49
N ILE A 237 -1.42 -2.22 21.56
CA ILE A 237 -1.83 -3.23 22.55
C ILE A 237 -2.58 -4.39 21.87
N GLN A 238 -3.50 -4.08 20.94
CA GLN A 238 -4.22 -5.13 20.21
C GLN A 238 -3.31 -5.97 19.31
N CYS A 239 -2.24 -5.39 18.74
CA CYS A 239 -1.24 -6.14 18.00
C CYS A 239 -0.48 -7.10 18.93
N GLU A 240 -0.07 -6.62 20.10
CA GLU A 240 0.67 -7.39 21.11
C GLU A 240 -0.18 -8.54 21.70
N ASP A 241 -1.43 -8.25 22.09
CA ASP A 241 -2.39 -9.24 22.60
C ASP A 241 -2.69 -10.35 21.58
N ALA A 242 -2.69 -10.00 20.29
CA ALA A 242 -2.87 -10.96 19.19
C ALA A 242 -1.56 -11.65 18.77
N ALA A 243 -0.45 -11.41 19.47
CA ALA A 243 0.91 -11.88 19.13
C ALA A 243 1.34 -11.55 17.69
N GLN A 244 0.90 -10.41 17.16
CA GLN A 244 1.22 -9.92 15.82
C GLN A 244 2.32 -8.86 15.89
N SER A 245 3.55 -9.30 16.19
CA SER A 245 4.74 -8.44 16.29
C SER A 245 4.99 -7.65 15.01
N PHE A 246 4.78 -8.29 13.85
CA PHE A 246 4.96 -7.67 12.55
C PHE A 246 4.06 -6.43 12.34
N ASN A 247 2.79 -6.53 12.76
CA ASN A 247 1.86 -5.41 12.72
C ASN A 247 2.18 -4.34 13.76
N ALA A 248 2.62 -4.74 14.96
CA ALA A 248 3.03 -3.84 16.03
C ALA A 248 4.16 -2.89 15.55
N MET A 249 5.14 -3.42 14.80
CA MET A 249 6.23 -2.63 14.23
C MET A 249 5.74 -1.58 13.23
N ALA A 250 4.80 -1.95 12.35
CA ALA A 250 4.20 -1.00 11.41
C ALA A 250 3.46 0.15 12.15
N VAL A 251 2.79 -0.16 13.26
CA VAL A 251 2.16 0.85 14.13
C VAL A 251 3.21 1.77 14.75
N GLN A 252 4.28 1.21 15.31
CA GLN A 252 5.36 1.97 15.95
C GLN A 252 6.04 2.94 14.98
N VAL A 253 6.36 2.48 13.76
CA VAL A 253 6.95 3.31 12.70
C VAL A 253 6.04 4.48 12.34
N MET A 254 4.76 4.21 12.05
CA MET A 254 3.80 5.25 11.69
C MET A 254 3.53 6.21 12.86
N TRP A 255 3.45 5.68 14.07
CA TRP A 255 3.23 6.47 15.28
C TRP A 255 4.40 7.42 15.54
N GLN A 256 5.63 6.93 15.51
CA GLN A 256 6.82 7.78 15.68
C GLN A 256 6.88 8.87 14.60
N MET A 257 6.63 8.52 13.33
CA MET A 257 6.54 9.49 12.25
C MET A 257 5.54 10.60 12.55
N MET A 258 4.29 10.24 12.90
CA MET A 258 3.26 11.23 13.21
C MET A 258 3.58 12.06 14.45
N LYS A 259 4.24 11.47 15.45
CA LYS A 259 4.72 12.19 16.63
C LYS A 259 5.77 13.25 16.24
N ASN A 260 6.76 12.88 15.42
CA ASN A 260 7.81 13.79 14.95
C ASN A 260 7.27 14.91 14.04
N LEU A 261 6.18 14.67 13.30
CA LEU A 261 5.46 15.72 12.57
C LEU A 261 4.72 16.69 13.49
N SER A 262 4.19 16.18 14.61
CA SER A 262 3.25 16.92 15.47
C SER A 262 3.94 17.75 16.54
N ASP A 263 5.02 17.24 17.14
CA ASP A 263 5.66 17.82 18.31
C ASP A 263 6.72 18.88 17.92
N PRO A 264 6.48 20.18 18.16
CA PRO A 264 7.44 21.23 17.83
C PRO A 264 8.73 21.15 18.65
N SER A 265 8.72 20.46 19.80
CA SER A 265 9.90 20.28 20.63
C SER A 265 10.82 19.14 20.16
N CYS A 266 10.44 18.43 19.10
CA CYS A 266 11.26 17.37 18.51
C CYS A 266 12.58 17.95 17.97
N PRO A 267 13.75 17.48 18.45
CA PRO A 267 15.04 18.06 18.05
C PRO A 267 15.40 17.79 16.59
N ASN A 268 15.10 16.58 16.09
CA ASN A 268 15.39 16.14 14.73
C ASN A 268 14.10 15.68 14.03
N PRO A 269 13.17 16.58 13.69
CA PRO A 269 11.84 16.21 13.23
C PRO A 269 11.83 15.57 11.82
N SER A 270 12.93 15.65 11.08
CA SER A 270 13.12 14.97 9.79
C SER A 270 13.61 13.52 9.92
N GLU A 271 14.11 13.13 11.09
CA GLU A 271 14.65 11.81 11.36
C GLU A 271 13.58 10.92 12.00
N LEU A 272 13.57 9.64 11.64
CA LEU A 272 12.64 8.66 12.20
C LEU A 272 13.21 8.09 13.51
N GLU A 273 13.38 8.98 14.49
CA GLU A 273 13.98 8.67 15.77
C GLU A 273 13.07 9.13 16.92
N GLY A 274 13.02 8.33 17.98
CA GLY A 274 12.30 8.65 19.20
C GLY A 274 12.11 7.45 20.13
N ASP A 275 11.24 7.63 21.11
CA ASP A 275 10.93 6.70 22.19
C ASP A 275 10.02 5.53 21.77
N ILE A 276 9.22 5.69 20.71
CA ILE A 276 8.32 4.65 20.20
C ILE A 276 9.03 3.79 19.17
N PHE A 277 9.85 4.40 18.31
CA PHE A 277 10.64 3.73 17.29
C PHE A 277 11.92 4.53 16.98
N SER A 278 13.00 3.82 16.69
CA SER A 278 14.29 4.40 16.32
C SER A 278 14.87 3.63 15.12
N ALA A 279 15.05 4.31 14.00
CA ALA A 279 15.55 3.69 12.77
C ALA A 279 17.03 3.31 12.86
N GLU A 280 17.84 4.01 13.66
CA GLU A 280 19.25 3.66 13.90
C GLU A 280 19.42 2.35 14.67
N SER A 281 18.52 2.04 15.60
CA SER A 281 18.58 0.83 16.44
C SER A 281 17.78 -0.35 15.87
N ASP A 282 17.06 -0.12 14.77
CA ASP A 282 16.22 -1.10 14.11
C ASP A 282 17.06 -2.10 13.30
N ASN A 283 16.85 -3.39 13.58
CA ASN A 283 17.56 -4.50 12.94
C ASN A 283 16.64 -5.38 12.09
N GLU A 284 15.36 -5.02 11.96
CA GLU A 284 14.40 -5.79 11.18
C GLU A 284 14.59 -5.55 9.68
N THR A 285 14.52 -6.63 8.89
CA THR A 285 14.89 -6.61 7.47
C THR A 285 13.81 -7.16 6.55
N THR A 286 12.66 -7.54 7.10
CA THR A 286 11.50 -7.95 6.31
C THR A 286 11.04 -6.83 5.37
N ASN A 287 10.65 -7.21 4.15
CA ASN A 287 10.35 -6.27 3.09
C ASN A 287 9.28 -5.24 3.48
N THR A 288 8.18 -5.72 4.04
CA THR A 288 7.07 -4.85 4.42
C THR A 288 7.49 -3.86 5.52
N HIS A 289 8.29 -4.28 6.50
CA HIS A 289 8.83 -3.37 7.53
C HIS A 289 9.71 -2.27 6.91
N LEU A 290 10.68 -2.68 6.07
CA LEU A 290 11.54 -1.74 5.35
C LEU A 290 10.72 -0.77 4.49
N ALA A 291 9.61 -1.22 3.88
CA ALA A 291 8.71 -0.35 3.13
C ALA A 291 8.07 0.73 4.02
N PHE A 292 7.58 0.37 5.21
CA PHE A 292 7.02 1.33 6.17
C PHE A 292 8.07 2.33 6.66
N VAL A 293 9.28 1.88 7.01
CA VAL A 293 10.39 2.76 7.41
C VAL A 293 10.75 3.72 6.27
N HIS A 294 10.83 3.21 5.04
CA HIS A 294 11.12 4.04 3.87
C HIS A 294 10.04 5.07 3.57
N PHE A 295 8.77 4.70 3.73
CA PHE A 295 7.65 5.61 3.60
C PHE A 295 7.72 6.70 4.67
N ALA A 296 7.87 6.30 5.94
CA ALA A 296 7.88 7.21 7.07
C ALA A 296 9.00 8.25 7.00
N GLN A 297 10.23 7.83 6.76
CA GLN A 297 11.34 8.74 6.51
C GLN A 297 11.14 9.64 5.28
N GLY A 298 10.37 9.16 4.28
CA GLY A 298 10.02 9.95 3.10
C GLY A 298 9.06 11.09 3.44
N GLU A 299 8.03 10.80 4.21
CA GLU A 299 7.06 11.80 4.69
C GLU A 299 7.73 12.81 5.64
N LEU A 300 8.57 12.36 6.58
CA LEU A 300 9.34 13.26 7.44
C LEU A 300 10.23 14.19 6.62
N ALA A 301 10.96 13.67 5.63
CA ALA A 301 11.76 14.52 4.76
C ALA A 301 10.91 15.48 3.91
N LEU A 302 9.76 15.03 3.38
CA LEU A 302 8.86 15.90 2.61
C LEU A 302 8.37 17.09 3.42
N PHE A 303 7.93 16.85 4.65
CA PHE A 303 7.36 17.90 5.47
C PHE A 303 8.43 18.70 6.23
N ASN A 304 9.48 18.07 6.75
CA ASN A 304 10.44 18.67 7.69
C ASN A 304 11.80 19.05 7.12
N ASP A 305 12.30 18.44 6.04
CA ASP A 305 13.59 18.82 5.45
C ASP A 305 13.52 20.01 4.49
N ASP A 306 14.70 20.52 4.11
CA ASP A 306 14.86 21.23 2.85
C ASP A 306 14.63 20.29 1.66
N PHE A 307 13.92 20.79 0.66
CA PHE A 307 13.51 20.01 -0.51
C PHE A 307 14.70 19.44 -1.29
N GLU A 308 15.91 20.04 -1.26
CA GLU A 308 17.07 19.42 -1.92
C GLU A 308 17.51 18.12 -1.21
N ASN A 309 17.47 18.07 0.12
CA ASN A 309 17.81 16.85 0.87
C ASN A 309 16.76 15.76 0.67
N ALA A 310 15.47 16.12 0.75
CA ALA A 310 14.38 15.21 0.41
C ALA A 310 14.48 14.68 -1.04
N ALA A 311 14.90 15.52 -1.99
CA ALA A 311 15.11 15.12 -3.39
C ALA A 311 16.31 14.17 -3.57
N LYS A 312 17.42 14.39 -2.84
CA LYS A 312 18.56 13.44 -2.83
C LYS A 312 18.12 12.07 -2.31
N ARG A 313 17.33 12.05 -1.23
CA ARG A 313 16.73 10.82 -0.71
C ARG A 313 15.85 10.15 -1.76
N ALA A 314 14.93 10.88 -2.38
CA ALA A 314 14.05 10.37 -3.42
C ALA A 314 14.82 9.71 -4.59
N LEU A 315 15.95 10.30 -5.03
CA LEU A 315 16.81 9.72 -6.06
C LEU A 315 17.57 8.46 -5.61
N LYS A 316 17.91 8.36 -4.32
CA LYS A 316 18.59 7.20 -3.73
C LYS A 316 17.63 6.02 -3.60
N VAL A 317 16.44 6.26 -3.06
CA VAL A 317 15.45 5.20 -2.80
C VAL A 317 14.71 4.74 -4.06
N LYS A 318 14.47 5.62 -5.03
CA LYS A 318 13.73 5.32 -6.27
C LYS A 318 12.41 4.58 -5.96
N ASP A 319 12.16 3.45 -6.62
CA ASP A 319 10.93 2.66 -6.49
C ASP A 319 11.11 1.51 -5.48
N ILE A 320 11.89 1.71 -4.41
CA ILE A 320 12.11 0.69 -3.38
C ILE A 320 10.79 0.28 -2.72
N PHE A 321 9.91 1.24 -2.37
CA PHE A 321 8.63 0.94 -1.73
C PHE A 321 7.79 -0.07 -2.54
N ALA A 322 7.53 0.27 -3.81
CA ALA A 322 6.77 -0.58 -4.73
C ALA A 322 7.40 -1.95 -4.97
N LYS A 323 8.72 -2.09 -4.79
CA LYS A 323 9.42 -3.39 -4.90
C LYS A 323 9.29 -4.23 -3.63
N LEU A 324 9.31 -3.58 -2.47
CA LEU A 324 9.25 -4.26 -1.18
C LEU A 324 7.82 -4.67 -0.81
N CYS A 325 6.85 -3.79 -1.04
CA CYS A 325 5.45 -4.00 -0.67
C CYS A 325 4.49 -3.62 -1.81
N PRO A 326 4.56 -4.32 -2.96
CA PRO A 326 3.73 -4.03 -4.13
C PRO A 326 2.23 -4.16 -3.83
N CYS A 327 1.41 -3.27 -4.39
CA CYS A 327 -0.05 -3.24 -4.18
C CYS A 327 -0.49 -3.01 -2.72
N PHE A 328 0.39 -2.53 -1.85
CA PHE A 328 -0.05 -2.01 -0.56
C PHE A 328 -0.77 -0.68 -0.73
N LEU A 329 -1.67 -0.33 0.18
CA LEU A 329 -2.47 0.91 0.13
C LEU A 329 -1.63 2.18 -0.14
N LEU A 330 -0.43 2.27 0.43
CA LEU A 330 0.43 3.46 0.33
C LEU A 330 1.22 3.54 -0.99
N ASP A 331 1.15 2.51 -1.85
CA ASP A 331 1.93 2.39 -3.09
C ASP A 331 1.59 3.50 -4.12
N PHE A 332 0.35 3.99 -4.14
CA PHE A 332 -0.01 5.12 -5.02
C PHE A 332 0.38 6.49 -4.44
N ALA A 333 0.59 6.60 -3.12
CA ALA A 333 0.93 7.85 -2.44
C ALA A 333 2.44 8.12 -2.42
N GLU A 334 3.26 7.07 -2.21
CA GLU A 334 4.72 7.21 -2.12
C GLU A 334 5.38 7.90 -3.33
N PRO A 335 5.00 7.61 -4.59
CA PRO A 335 5.54 8.29 -5.76
C PRO A 335 5.22 9.78 -5.80
N PHE A 336 4.07 10.16 -5.27
CA PHE A 336 3.68 11.57 -5.15
C PHE A 336 4.59 12.27 -4.14
N SER A 337 4.77 11.69 -2.94
CA SER A 337 5.64 12.23 -1.90
C SER A 337 7.09 12.38 -2.36
N ARG A 338 7.58 11.51 -3.25
CA ARG A 338 8.90 11.67 -3.90
C ARG A 338 8.92 12.75 -4.98
N ALA A 339 7.85 12.88 -5.76
CA ALA A 339 7.81 13.80 -6.90
C ALA A 339 7.86 15.27 -6.46
N VAL A 340 7.21 15.61 -5.34
CA VAL A 340 7.16 16.99 -4.82
C VAL A 340 8.55 17.58 -4.53
N PRO A 341 9.42 16.98 -3.69
CA PRO A 341 10.76 17.51 -3.44
C PRO A 341 11.62 17.49 -4.70
N LEU A 342 11.44 16.52 -5.60
CA LEU A 342 12.15 16.51 -6.89
C LEU A 342 11.80 17.72 -7.75
N TYR A 343 10.54 18.14 -7.81
CA TYR A 343 10.15 19.37 -8.53
C TYR A 343 10.69 20.62 -7.84
N ALA A 344 10.55 20.72 -6.51
CA ALA A 344 11.07 21.83 -5.74
C ALA A 344 12.60 21.99 -5.91
N ALA A 345 13.37 20.91 -5.76
CA ALA A 345 14.80 20.91 -5.98
C ALA A 345 15.19 21.15 -7.44
N ALA A 346 14.39 20.70 -8.41
CA ALA A 346 14.63 21.00 -9.83
C ALA A 346 14.49 22.49 -10.12
N ARG A 347 13.51 23.17 -9.52
CA ARG A 347 13.31 24.63 -9.66
C ARG A 347 14.45 25.43 -9.03
N SER A 348 14.84 25.10 -7.79
CA SER A 348 15.89 25.83 -7.07
C SER A 348 17.29 25.58 -7.63
N THR A 349 17.66 24.31 -7.86
CA THR A 349 19.03 23.94 -8.23
C THR A 349 19.28 23.90 -9.74
N LYS A 350 18.22 23.85 -10.57
CA LYS A 350 18.28 23.67 -12.03
C LYS A 350 18.98 22.38 -12.48
N LYS A 351 19.24 21.42 -11.58
CA LYS A 351 19.93 20.16 -11.90
C LYS A 351 19.01 19.21 -12.70
N ARG A 352 19.49 18.76 -13.86
CA ARG A 352 18.75 17.87 -14.78
C ARG A 352 18.25 16.57 -14.13
N LYS A 353 19.02 16.00 -13.19
CA LYS A 353 18.69 14.72 -12.53
C LYS A 353 17.34 14.74 -11.82
N TYR A 354 17.01 15.83 -11.11
CA TYR A 354 15.75 15.95 -10.39
C TYR A 354 14.58 16.06 -11.36
N ARG A 355 14.71 16.89 -12.41
CA ARG A 355 13.69 17.07 -13.45
C ARG A 355 13.34 15.77 -14.19
N VAL A 356 14.36 14.96 -14.52
CA VAL A 356 14.13 13.70 -15.25
C VAL A 356 13.29 12.75 -14.43
N GLU A 357 13.62 12.60 -13.15
CA GLU A 357 12.88 11.71 -12.25
C GLU A 357 11.48 12.24 -11.93
N ALA A 358 11.34 13.54 -11.64
CA ALA A 358 10.04 14.18 -11.40
C ALA A 358 9.06 13.96 -12.57
N ARG A 359 9.54 14.11 -13.82
CA ARG A 359 8.72 13.83 -15.01
C ARG A 359 8.37 12.36 -15.18
N ARG A 360 9.24 11.44 -14.77
CA ARG A 360 8.94 10.01 -14.79
C ARG A 360 7.75 9.72 -13.85
N LEU A 361 7.80 10.25 -12.63
CA LEU A 361 6.74 10.08 -11.63
C LEU A 361 5.43 10.76 -12.04
N LEU A 362 5.47 11.98 -12.58
CA LEU A 362 4.28 12.65 -13.13
C LEU A 362 3.62 11.80 -14.24
N LYS A 363 4.42 11.23 -15.17
CA LYS A 363 3.88 10.35 -16.22
C LYS A 363 3.25 9.08 -15.65
N MET A 364 3.88 8.50 -14.63
CA MET A 364 3.37 7.31 -13.95
C MET A 364 2.01 7.58 -13.29
N ILE A 365 1.93 8.63 -12.47
CA ILE A 365 0.68 9.07 -11.83
C ILE A 365 -0.39 9.44 -12.89
N GLY A 366 0.01 10.04 -14.00
CA GLY A 366 -0.87 10.34 -15.13
C GLY A 366 -1.51 9.11 -15.77
N LYS A 367 -0.80 7.97 -15.82
CA LYS A 367 -1.39 6.70 -16.28
C LYS A 367 -2.47 6.22 -15.31
N TRP A 368 -2.22 6.29 -14.00
CA TRP A 368 -3.19 5.89 -12.99
C TRP A 368 -4.43 6.77 -12.99
N LYS A 369 -4.26 8.09 -13.16
CA LYS A 369 -5.37 9.02 -13.39
C LYS A 369 -6.17 8.63 -14.64
N ALA A 370 -5.49 8.38 -15.77
CA ALA A 370 -6.15 8.00 -17.02
C ALA A 370 -6.89 6.65 -16.92
N ALA A 371 -6.41 5.75 -16.06
CA ALA A 371 -7.07 4.49 -15.73
C ALA A 371 -8.26 4.66 -14.76
N GLY A 372 -8.53 5.88 -14.28
CA GLY A 372 -9.69 6.22 -13.47
C GLY A 372 -9.47 6.20 -11.96
N ASN A 373 -8.22 6.17 -11.47
CA ASN A 373 -7.98 6.19 -10.03
C ASN A 373 -8.41 7.55 -9.42
N PRO A 374 -9.40 7.56 -8.49
CA PRO A 374 -9.92 8.80 -7.94
C PRO A 374 -8.96 9.47 -6.95
N ASN A 375 -8.08 8.70 -6.31
CA ASN A 375 -7.20 9.15 -5.23
C ASN A 375 -5.95 9.90 -5.73
N VAL A 376 -5.68 9.85 -7.04
CA VAL A 376 -4.48 10.47 -7.64
C VAL A 376 -4.79 11.69 -8.53
N LEU A 377 -6.06 12.11 -8.59
CA LEU A 377 -6.49 13.23 -9.42
C LEU A 377 -5.74 14.52 -9.04
N TYR A 378 -5.80 14.90 -7.76
CA TYR A 378 -5.15 16.12 -7.30
C TYR A 378 -3.61 16.00 -7.30
N TYR A 379 -3.06 14.79 -7.09
CA TYR A 379 -1.63 14.52 -7.30
C TYR A 379 -1.18 14.90 -8.70
N HIS A 380 -1.91 14.42 -9.72
CA HIS A 380 -1.59 14.74 -11.10
C HIS A 380 -1.74 16.24 -11.39
N LEU A 381 -2.81 16.88 -10.93
CA LEU A 381 -3.05 18.32 -11.15
C LEU A 381 -1.91 19.15 -10.55
N PHE A 382 -1.56 18.91 -9.29
CA PHE A 382 -0.51 19.63 -8.60
C PHE A 382 0.88 19.40 -9.23
N LEU A 383 1.25 18.15 -9.53
CA LEU A 383 2.53 17.87 -10.20
C LEU A 383 2.58 18.42 -11.64
N THR A 384 1.43 18.56 -12.30
CA THR A 384 1.35 19.27 -13.60
C THR A 384 1.58 20.77 -13.42
N ALA A 385 1.07 21.37 -12.34
CA ALA A 385 1.34 22.77 -11.99
C ALA A 385 2.84 23.01 -11.78
N GLU A 386 3.50 22.15 -10.99
CA GLU A 386 4.96 22.20 -10.79
C GLU A 386 5.74 22.03 -12.10
N GLN A 387 5.29 21.12 -12.99
CA GLN A 387 5.89 20.94 -14.31
C GLN A 387 5.74 22.18 -15.19
N PHE A 388 4.58 22.83 -15.19
CA PHE A 388 4.35 24.06 -15.93
C PHE A 388 5.12 25.25 -15.35
N ALA A 389 5.22 25.36 -14.03
CA ALA A 389 6.05 26.35 -13.36
C ALA A 389 7.51 26.19 -13.79
N PHE A 390 8.02 24.96 -13.78
CA PHE A 390 9.37 24.63 -14.25
C PHE A 390 9.57 25.00 -15.73
N ASP A 391 8.61 24.67 -16.61
CA ASP A 391 8.66 24.99 -18.02
C ASP A 391 8.35 26.48 -18.33
N LYS A 392 8.19 27.31 -17.30
CA LYS A 392 7.85 28.75 -17.38
C LYS A 392 6.52 29.05 -18.07
N LYS A 393 5.59 28.10 -18.06
CA LYS A 393 4.20 28.26 -18.52
C LYS A 393 3.34 28.76 -17.37
N TYR A 394 3.61 29.98 -16.94
CA TYR A 394 3.14 30.50 -15.65
C TYR A 394 1.61 30.55 -15.50
N ASP A 395 0.88 31.01 -16.53
CA ASP A 395 -0.58 31.11 -16.44
C ASP A 395 -1.22 29.71 -16.35
N SER A 396 -0.70 28.76 -17.12
CA SER A 396 -1.12 27.35 -17.03
C SER A 396 -0.74 26.71 -15.68
N ALA A 397 0.40 27.09 -15.11
CA ALA A 397 0.81 26.61 -13.80
C ALA A 397 -0.14 27.10 -12.72
N GLN A 398 -0.46 28.40 -12.72
CA GLN A 398 -1.40 29.01 -11.78
C GLN A 398 -2.77 28.33 -11.83
N GLN A 399 -3.34 28.17 -13.03
CA GLN A 399 -4.60 27.47 -13.23
C GLN A 399 -4.56 26.04 -12.66
N LYS A 400 -3.45 25.31 -12.86
CA LYS A 400 -3.32 23.94 -12.34
C LYS A 400 -3.12 23.88 -10.83
N TYR A 401 -2.51 24.88 -10.21
CA TYR A 401 -2.51 25.00 -8.74
C TYR A 401 -3.93 25.20 -8.21
N GLU A 402 -4.69 26.11 -8.81
CA GLU A 402 -6.08 26.40 -8.41
C GLU A 402 -6.98 25.16 -8.59
N GLU A 403 -6.92 24.47 -9.74
CA GLU A 403 -7.63 23.20 -9.96
C GLU A 403 -7.20 22.11 -8.95
N ALA A 404 -5.91 22.04 -8.59
CA ALA A 404 -5.43 21.07 -7.61
C ALA A 404 -5.96 21.37 -6.20
N ILE A 405 -6.01 22.65 -5.81
CA ILE A 405 -6.57 23.12 -4.53
C ILE A 405 -8.06 22.77 -4.46
N GLU A 406 -8.83 23.05 -5.51
CA GLU A 406 -10.24 22.66 -5.59
C GLU A 406 -10.43 21.14 -5.44
N ALA A 407 -9.64 20.36 -6.18
CA ALA A 407 -9.73 18.89 -6.16
C ALA A 407 -9.37 18.28 -4.79
N VAL A 408 -8.32 18.79 -4.11
CA VAL A 408 -7.96 18.30 -2.77
C VAL A 408 -8.94 18.80 -1.69
N THR A 409 -9.51 19.99 -1.87
CA THR A 409 -10.56 20.53 -0.98
C THR A 409 -11.79 19.62 -0.99
N ALA A 410 -12.19 19.13 -2.16
CA ALA A 410 -13.35 18.23 -2.31
C ALA A 410 -13.21 16.91 -1.52
N VAL A 411 -11.98 16.44 -1.28
CA VAL A 411 -11.70 15.24 -0.47
C VAL A 411 -11.24 15.54 0.96
N GLY A 412 -10.85 16.79 1.25
CA GLY A 412 -10.55 17.26 2.61
C GLY A 412 -9.21 16.77 3.17
N HIS A 413 -8.20 16.50 2.33
CA HIS A 413 -6.90 16.00 2.77
C HIS A 413 -6.01 17.14 3.29
N LEU A 414 -6.01 17.39 4.60
CA LEU A 414 -5.41 18.59 5.23
C LEU A 414 -3.90 18.75 4.94
N HIS A 415 -3.10 17.69 5.13
CA HIS A 415 -1.66 17.69 4.82
C HIS A 415 -1.35 18.14 3.39
N HIS A 416 -2.11 17.66 2.40
CA HIS A 416 -1.91 18.02 1.01
C HIS A 416 -2.49 19.38 0.64
N LEU A 417 -3.57 19.84 1.29
CA LEU A 417 -4.01 21.23 1.22
C LEU A 417 -2.89 22.18 1.67
N GLY A 418 -2.30 21.91 2.84
CA GLY A 418 -1.15 22.66 3.35
C GLY A 418 0.02 22.67 2.37
N LEU A 419 0.41 21.49 1.88
CA LEU A 419 1.52 21.33 0.95
C LEU A 419 1.32 22.06 -0.37
N ILE A 420 0.13 21.94 -0.97
CA ILE A 420 -0.16 22.60 -2.25
C ILE A 420 -0.17 24.12 -2.08
N HIS A 421 -0.76 24.63 -0.99
CA HIS A 421 -0.76 26.07 -0.71
C HIS A 421 0.64 26.63 -0.41
N GLU A 422 1.48 25.89 0.30
CA GLU A 422 2.89 26.25 0.55
C GLU A 422 3.64 26.37 -0.77
N ARG A 423 3.52 25.35 -1.63
CA ARG A 423 4.20 25.31 -2.92
C ARG A 423 3.64 26.33 -3.92
N TYR A 424 2.36 26.65 -3.82
CA TYR A 424 1.74 27.70 -4.61
C TYR A 424 2.19 29.09 -4.16
N SER A 425 2.36 29.31 -2.84
CA SER A 425 2.96 30.53 -2.30
C SER A 425 4.38 30.73 -2.85
N ASP A 426 5.24 29.70 -2.79
CA ASP A 426 6.60 29.77 -3.36
C ASP A 426 6.57 30.16 -4.86
N PHE A 427 5.63 29.58 -5.63
CA PHE A 427 5.42 29.93 -7.04
C PHE A 427 4.97 31.38 -7.26
N LEU A 428 4.05 31.88 -6.45
CA LEU A 428 3.55 33.25 -6.55
C LEU A 428 4.63 34.27 -6.15
N GLU A 429 5.47 33.94 -5.19
CA GLU A 429 6.62 34.76 -4.79
C GLU A 429 7.67 34.86 -5.92
N GLU A 430 8.00 33.75 -6.57
CA GLU A 430 8.86 33.74 -7.78
C GLU A 430 8.27 34.60 -8.92
N ARG A 431 6.95 34.81 -8.92
CA ARG A 431 6.20 35.65 -9.86
C ARG A 431 6.02 37.10 -9.38
N SER A 432 6.59 37.45 -8.23
CA SER A 432 6.43 38.77 -7.58
C SER A 432 4.97 39.13 -7.26
N MET A 433 4.10 38.13 -7.09
CA MET A 433 2.68 38.27 -6.73
C MET A 433 2.51 38.20 -5.21
N ASN A 434 3.21 39.09 -4.50
CA ASN A 434 3.46 38.98 -3.06
C ASN A 434 2.18 38.88 -2.22
N GLU A 435 1.15 39.68 -2.50
CA GLU A 435 -0.10 39.63 -1.73
C GLU A 435 -0.79 38.25 -1.82
N LYS A 436 -0.90 37.70 -3.04
CA LYS A 436 -1.46 36.35 -3.23
C LYS A 436 -0.56 35.27 -2.63
N SER A 437 0.76 35.45 -2.71
CA SER A 437 1.71 34.53 -2.08
C SER A 437 1.48 34.46 -0.58
N MET A 438 1.39 35.61 0.09
CA MET A 438 1.15 35.70 1.54
C MET A 438 -0.21 35.10 1.93
N GLU A 439 -1.24 35.30 1.13
CA GLU A 439 -2.54 34.67 1.38
C GLU A 439 -2.45 33.14 1.29
N SER A 440 -1.79 32.62 0.25
CA SER A 440 -1.59 31.17 0.11
C SER A 440 -0.73 30.60 1.26
N LEU A 441 0.29 31.33 1.72
CA LEU A 441 1.10 30.93 2.87
C LEU A 441 0.27 30.85 4.16
N ARG A 442 -0.62 31.82 4.41
CA ARG A 442 -1.53 31.78 5.57
C ARG A 442 -2.48 30.60 5.50
N GLN A 443 -3.02 30.27 4.32
CA GLN A 443 -3.83 29.07 4.15
C GLN A 443 -3.01 27.79 4.40
N ALA A 444 -1.76 27.73 3.92
CA ALA A 444 -0.88 26.60 4.20
C ALA A 444 -0.69 26.39 5.72
N ILE A 445 -0.34 27.46 6.44
CA ILE A 445 -0.18 27.46 7.90
C ILE A 445 -1.46 27.02 8.59
N ARG A 446 -2.61 27.54 8.17
CA ARG A 446 -3.92 27.14 8.71
C ARG A 446 -4.15 25.63 8.55
N TYR A 447 -3.97 25.09 7.35
CA TYR A 447 -4.20 23.67 7.10
C TYR A 447 -3.20 22.77 7.83
N TYR A 448 -1.93 23.17 7.93
CA TYR A 448 -0.96 22.43 8.74
C TYR A 448 -1.29 22.47 10.23
N ARG A 449 -1.82 23.60 10.74
CA ARG A 449 -2.31 23.70 12.13
C ARG A 449 -3.54 22.83 12.37
N GLU A 450 -4.49 22.82 11.43
CA GLU A 450 -5.68 21.94 11.50
C GLU A 450 -5.29 20.45 11.40
N TRP A 451 -4.29 20.12 10.58
CA TRP A 451 -3.73 18.77 10.49
C TRP A 451 -3.00 18.37 11.76
N GLY A 452 -2.34 19.33 12.43
CA GLY A 452 -1.59 19.13 13.66
C GLY A 452 -0.07 19.00 13.47
N ALA A 453 0.48 19.44 12.32
CA ALA A 453 1.92 19.40 12.06
C ALA A 453 2.63 20.62 12.68
N GLY A 454 2.79 20.63 14.00
CA GLY A 454 3.30 21.77 14.78
C GLY A 454 4.67 22.26 14.32
N VAL A 455 5.61 21.34 14.06
CA VAL A 455 6.95 21.67 13.54
C VAL A 455 6.88 22.47 12.24
N LYS A 456 5.97 22.09 11.33
CA LYS A 456 5.80 22.76 10.04
C LYS A 456 5.21 24.16 10.22
N VAL A 457 4.26 24.31 11.14
CA VAL A 457 3.61 25.58 11.46
C VAL A 457 4.64 26.61 11.93
N GLU A 458 5.44 26.29 12.97
CA GLU A 458 6.42 27.24 13.53
C GLU A 458 7.42 27.73 12.48
N ARG A 459 7.93 26.82 11.65
CA ARG A 459 8.88 27.18 10.58
C ARG A 459 8.25 28.05 9.49
N LEU A 460 6.99 27.82 9.14
CA LEU A 460 6.32 28.65 8.13
C LEU A 460 5.88 30.00 8.70
N GLU A 461 5.56 30.08 9.99
CA GLU A 461 5.26 31.36 10.66
C GLU A 461 6.47 32.29 10.69
N GLN A 462 7.71 31.76 10.72
CA GLN A 462 8.92 32.55 10.57
C GLN A 462 9.09 33.20 9.19
N ARG A 463 8.29 32.78 8.19
CA ARG A 463 8.26 33.38 6.84
C ARG A 463 7.18 34.45 6.69
N LEU A 464 6.26 34.58 7.65
CA LEU A 464 5.26 35.66 7.69
C LEU A 464 5.89 36.96 8.20
#